data_AF-I6M4A3-F1
#
_entry.id   AF-I6M4A3-F1
#
_cell.length_a   1.000
_cell.length_b   1.000
_cell.length_c   1.000
_cell.angle_alpha   90.00
_cell.angle_beta   90.00
_cell.angle_gamma   90.00
#
_symmetry.space_group_name_H-M   'P 1'
#
loop_
_entity.id
_entity.type
_entity.pdbx_description
1 polymer ?
#
loop_
_entity_poly.entity_id
_entity_poly.type
_entity_poly.pdbx_seq_one_letter_code
_entity_poly.pdbx_strand_id
1 'polypeptide(L)'
;KELRAARRKEGARQLKDKELCNGPSKLCQALNIPRCFDRRDLASDPEVWLETDPNTSPADPQDIVSAPRIGIESHGEWAKKPWRFYLRGHPCVGVVNREAERQSPSGNVMKNFDP
;
A
#
# COMPACT_ATOMS: atom_id res chain seq x y z
N LYS A 1 -13.86 4.86 9.28
CA LYS A 1 -13.16 5.24 10.55
C LYS A 1 -13.63 4.39 11.73
N GLU A 2 -14.94 4.26 11.91
CA GLU A 2 -15.57 3.60 13.06
C GLU A 2 -15.15 2.14 13.25
N LEU A 3 -15.15 1.32 12.20
CA LEU A 3 -14.79 -0.11 12.27
C LEU A 3 -13.43 -0.38 12.93
N ARG A 4 -12.43 0.44 12.61
CA ARG A 4 -11.09 0.30 13.18
C ARG A 4 -10.91 1.02 14.50
N ALA A 5 -11.62 2.13 14.72
CA ALA A 5 -11.65 2.82 16.00
C ALA A 5 -12.33 1.97 17.10
N ALA A 6 -13.41 1.26 16.76
CA ALA A 6 -14.18 0.41 17.67
C ALA A 6 -13.38 -0.77 18.26
N ARG A 7 -12.31 -1.20 17.59
CA ARG A 7 -11.43 -2.29 18.05
C ARG A 7 -10.30 -1.79 18.98
N ARG A 8 -10.25 -0.51 19.30
CA ARG A 8 -9.21 0.09 20.15
C ARG A 8 -9.64 0.05 21.61
N LYS A 9 -8.65 0.00 22.51
CA LYS A 9 -8.89 0.12 23.96
C LYS A 9 -9.56 1.45 24.29
N GLU A 10 -10.40 1.44 25.32
CA GLU A 10 -10.99 2.64 25.88
C GLU A 10 -9.90 3.65 26.30
N GLY A 11 -10.12 4.93 26.01
CA GLY A 11 -9.14 5.99 26.24
C GLY A 11 -8.00 6.09 25.20
N ALA A 12 -7.98 5.23 24.17
CA ALA A 12 -6.97 5.35 23.11
C ALA A 12 -7.13 6.65 22.32
N ARG A 13 -6.01 7.30 21.98
CA ARG A 13 -6.02 8.49 21.12
C ARG A 13 -6.79 8.23 19.82
N GLN A 14 -7.58 9.22 19.42
CA GLN A 14 -8.31 9.25 18.16
C GLN A 14 -7.38 9.05 16.96
N LEU A 15 -7.82 8.25 15.98
CA LEU A 15 -7.06 7.98 14.77
C LEU A 15 -7.10 9.18 13.83
N LYS A 16 -5.94 9.58 13.32
CA LYS A 16 -5.86 10.51 12.18
C LYS A 16 -6.21 9.76 10.90
N ASP A 17 -6.67 10.48 9.90
CA ASP A 17 -7.14 9.89 8.63
C ASP A 17 -6.06 9.07 7.93
N LYS A 18 -4.84 9.62 7.88
CA LYS A 18 -3.66 8.91 7.34
C LYS A 18 -3.33 7.62 8.09
N GLU A 19 -3.80 7.44 9.32
CA GLU A 19 -3.52 6.25 10.13
C GLU A 19 -4.50 5.11 9.85
N LEU A 20 -5.58 5.34 9.08
CA LEU A 20 -6.65 4.36 8.83
C LEU A 20 -6.26 3.23 7.88
N CYS A 21 -5.49 3.54 6.85
CA CYS A 21 -5.16 2.58 5.79
C CYS A 21 -3.65 2.50 5.48
N ASN A 22 -2.78 3.08 6.34
CA ASN A 22 -1.33 3.10 6.14
C ASN A 22 -0.62 1.79 6.50
N GLY A 23 -1.22 0.65 6.11
CA GLY A 23 -0.64 -0.68 6.27
C GLY A 23 -1.62 -1.77 5.84
N PRO A 24 -1.14 -2.98 5.53
CA PRO A 24 -1.98 -4.06 4.98
C PRO A 24 -3.05 -4.51 5.98
N SER A 25 -2.67 -4.91 7.20
CA SER A 25 -3.65 -5.33 8.22
C SER A 25 -4.57 -4.19 8.66
N LYS A 26 -4.07 -2.96 8.57
CA LYS A 26 -4.79 -1.73 8.90
C LYS A 26 -5.92 -1.44 7.91
N LEU A 27 -5.63 -1.57 6.62
CA LEU A 27 -6.58 -1.46 5.52
C LEU A 27 -7.70 -2.49 5.69
N CYS A 28 -7.35 -3.78 5.91
CA CYS A 28 -8.35 -4.83 6.09
C CYS A 28 -9.29 -4.56 7.27
N GLN A 29 -8.77 -4.02 8.38
CA GLN A 29 -9.61 -3.62 9.52
C GLN A 29 -10.51 -2.43 9.19
N ALA A 30 -9.98 -1.43 8.48
CA ALA A 30 -10.72 -0.21 8.17
C ALA A 30 -11.86 -0.44 7.17
N LEU A 31 -11.68 -1.38 6.24
CA LEU A 31 -12.65 -1.77 5.21
C LEU A 31 -13.46 -3.02 5.58
N ASN A 32 -13.25 -3.58 6.77
CA ASN A 32 -13.85 -4.85 7.20
C ASN A 32 -13.70 -5.96 6.15
N ILE A 33 -12.45 -6.29 5.82
CA ILE A 33 -12.08 -7.42 4.95
C ILE A 33 -11.72 -8.62 5.86
N PRO A 34 -12.69 -9.48 6.24
CA PRO A 34 -12.42 -10.70 7.00
C PRO A 34 -11.85 -11.81 6.10
N ARG A 35 -11.43 -12.91 6.72
CA ARG A 35 -10.86 -14.07 6.02
C ARG A 35 -11.80 -14.71 5.00
N CYS A 36 -13.12 -14.56 5.13
CA CYS A 36 -14.07 -15.14 4.17
C CYS A 36 -14.05 -14.47 2.78
N PHE A 37 -13.27 -13.40 2.60
CA PHE A 37 -12.98 -12.78 1.30
C PHE A 37 -11.85 -13.51 0.55
N ASP A 38 -11.15 -14.44 1.21
CA ASP A 38 -10.12 -15.26 0.58
C ASP A 38 -10.68 -16.05 -0.61
N ARG A 39 -9.93 -16.06 -1.73
CA ARG A 39 -10.28 -16.73 -3.00
C ARG A 39 -11.57 -16.26 -3.68
N ARG A 40 -12.15 -15.12 -3.27
CA ARG A 40 -13.23 -14.48 -4.02
C ARG A 40 -12.69 -13.75 -5.25
N ASP A 41 -13.55 -13.58 -6.25
CA ASP A 41 -13.19 -12.91 -7.50
C ASP A 41 -13.46 -11.39 -7.42
N LEU A 42 -12.39 -10.59 -7.32
CA LEU A 42 -12.48 -9.14 -7.23
C LEU A 42 -13.14 -8.48 -8.46
N ALA A 43 -13.22 -9.17 -9.61
CA ALA A 43 -13.84 -8.65 -10.82
C ALA A 43 -15.37 -8.80 -10.83
N SER A 44 -15.92 -9.70 -10.01
CA SER A 44 -17.35 -10.03 -10.01
C SER A 44 -18.00 -10.08 -8.63
N ASP A 45 -17.23 -9.90 -7.55
CA ASP A 45 -17.74 -9.92 -6.18
C ASP A 45 -18.64 -8.68 -5.89
N PRO A 46 -19.84 -8.88 -5.33
CA PRO A 46 -20.77 -7.78 -5.05
C PRO A 46 -20.45 -6.99 -3.76
N GLU A 47 -19.58 -7.51 -2.88
CA GLU A 47 -19.21 -6.91 -1.61
C GLU A 47 -17.86 -6.16 -1.68
N VAL A 48 -17.01 -6.44 -2.67
CA VAL A 48 -15.74 -5.74 -2.90
C VAL A 48 -15.41 -5.62 -4.39
N TRP A 49 -15.00 -4.42 -4.81
CA TRP A 49 -14.57 -4.14 -6.18
C TRP A 49 -13.45 -3.11 -6.20
N LEU A 50 -12.83 -2.91 -7.36
CA LEU A 50 -11.95 -1.79 -7.65
C LEU A 50 -12.66 -0.85 -8.62
N GLU A 51 -12.54 0.45 -8.37
CA GLU A 51 -13.12 1.49 -9.22
C GLU A 51 -12.08 2.56 -9.56
N THR A 52 -12.26 3.20 -10.71
CA THR A 52 -11.49 4.39 -11.08
C THR A 52 -12.09 5.59 -10.37
N ASP A 53 -11.28 6.34 -9.63
CA ASP A 53 -11.70 7.63 -9.10
C ASP A 53 -11.75 8.65 -10.26
N PRO A 54 -12.92 9.19 -10.62
CA PRO A 54 -13.06 10.12 -11.73
C PRO A 54 -12.33 11.46 -11.50
N ASN A 55 -11.95 11.76 -10.26
CA ASN A 55 -11.26 13.00 -9.90
C ASN A 55 -9.74 12.84 -9.82
N THR A 56 -9.21 11.62 -10.03
CA THR A 56 -7.79 11.34 -9.91
C THR A 56 -7.19 10.98 -11.27
N SER A 57 -6.21 11.77 -11.71
CA SER A 57 -5.37 11.41 -12.86
C SER A 57 -4.44 10.25 -12.51
N PRO A 58 -4.12 9.35 -13.46
CA PRO A 58 -3.07 8.36 -13.27
C PRO A 58 -1.77 9.02 -12.83
N ALA A 59 -1.08 8.42 -11.86
CA ALA A 59 0.21 8.91 -11.43
C ALA A 59 1.24 8.80 -12.55
N ASP A 60 2.09 9.82 -12.72
CA ASP A 60 3.18 9.72 -13.67
C ASP A 60 4.18 8.65 -13.21
N PRO A 61 4.86 7.94 -14.13
CA PRO A 61 5.88 6.95 -13.75
C PRO A 61 6.97 7.50 -12.81
N GLN A 62 7.23 8.81 -12.87
CA GLN A 62 8.19 9.49 -11.98
C GLN A 62 7.67 9.62 -10.53
N ASP A 63 6.36 9.59 -10.30
CA ASP A 63 5.77 9.67 -8.97
C ASP A 63 5.73 8.31 -8.26
N ILE A 64 5.98 7.22 -9.00
CA ILE A 64 6.02 5.87 -8.47
C ILE A 64 7.42 5.56 -7.94
N VAL A 65 7.52 5.34 -6.63
CA VAL A 65 8.74 4.89 -5.97
C VAL A 65 8.78 3.37 -5.97
N SER A 66 9.89 2.81 -6.44
CA SER A 66 10.17 1.37 -6.35
C SER A 66 11.20 1.10 -5.25
N ALA A 67 10.86 0.24 -4.29
CA ALA A 67 11.66 0.02 -3.09
C ALA A 67 11.64 -1.45 -2.63
N PRO A 68 12.60 -1.86 -1.77
CA PRO A 68 12.52 -3.12 -1.04
C PRO A 68 11.19 -3.30 -0.30
N ARG A 69 10.71 -4.55 -0.25
CA ARG A 69 9.53 -4.95 0.53
C ARG A 69 9.84 -4.89 2.04
N ILE A 70 8.79 -4.78 2.85
CA ILE A 70 8.89 -4.62 4.31
C ILE A 70 8.67 -5.97 4.99
N GLY A 71 9.46 -6.31 6.01
CA GLY A 71 9.24 -7.49 6.86
C GLY A 71 9.66 -8.81 6.21
N ILE A 72 10.62 -8.76 5.27
CA ILE A 72 11.15 -9.93 4.58
C ILE A 72 12.69 -9.98 4.60
N GLU A 73 13.33 -9.26 5.53
CA GLU A 73 14.78 -9.06 5.60
C GLU A 73 15.56 -10.38 5.66
N SER A 74 14.95 -11.43 6.20
CA SER A 74 15.51 -12.79 6.29
C SER A 74 15.63 -13.53 4.95
N HIS A 75 15.13 -12.99 3.84
CA HIS A 75 15.04 -13.68 2.54
C HIS A 75 16.18 -13.34 1.57
N GLY A 76 17.36 -12.98 2.10
CA GLY A 76 18.59 -12.79 1.33
C GLY A 76 18.44 -11.78 0.17
N GLU A 77 18.88 -12.16 -1.03
CA GLU A 77 18.83 -11.29 -2.22
C GLU A 77 17.39 -10.87 -2.60
N TRP A 78 16.38 -11.69 -2.30
CA TRP A 78 14.97 -11.36 -2.56
C TRP A 78 14.42 -10.26 -1.66
N ALA A 79 15.07 -10.01 -0.52
CA ALA A 79 14.74 -8.89 0.36
C ALA A 79 15.16 -7.54 -0.25
N LYS A 80 16.20 -7.53 -1.09
CA LYS A 80 16.76 -6.32 -1.72
C LYS A 80 16.02 -5.93 -3.01
N LYS A 81 15.25 -6.84 -3.60
CA LYS A 81 14.52 -6.58 -4.86
C LYS A 81 13.53 -5.42 -4.72
N PRO A 82 13.48 -4.48 -5.68
CA PRO A 82 12.60 -3.31 -5.61
C PRO A 82 11.19 -3.68 -6.09
N TRP A 83 10.47 -4.46 -5.30
CA TRP A 83 9.15 -5.01 -5.63
C TRP A 83 8.03 -4.47 -4.74
N ARG A 84 8.25 -3.31 -4.13
CA ARG A 84 7.23 -2.55 -3.43
C ARG A 84 7.09 -1.19 -4.09
N PHE A 85 5.88 -0.87 -4.51
CA PHE A 85 5.55 0.36 -5.21
C PHE A 85 4.68 1.26 -4.32
N TYR A 86 4.92 2.56 -4.34
CA TYR A 86 4.07 3.54 -3.68
C TYR A 86 4.25 4.94 -4.28
N LEU A 87 3.29 5.82 -4.06
CA LEU A 87 3.34 7.22 -4.52
C LEU A 87 4.29 8.05 -3.65
N ARG A 88 5.23 8.75 -4.29
CA ARG A 88 6.22 9.61 -3.64
C ARG A 88 5.55 10.68 -2.79
N GLY A 89 6.02 10.84 -1.55
CA GLY A 89 5.51 11.89 -0.64
C GLY A 89 4.05 11.74 -0.22
N HIS A 90 3.35 10.68 -0.65
CA HIS A 90 1.92 10.53 -0.36
C HIS A 90 1.70 10.22 1.14
N PRO A 91 0.84 10.98 1.84
CA PRO A 91 0.75 10.96 3.31
C PRO A 91 0.23 9.64 3.89
N CYS A 92 -0.46 8.83 3.09
CA CYS A 92 -1.02 7.54 3.50
C CYS A 92 -0.02 6.38 3.38
N VAL A 93 1.19 6.60 2.86
CA VAL A 93 2.22 5.55 2.78
C VAL A 93 2.73 5.23 4.18
N GLY A 94 2.62 3.96 4.59
CA GLY A 94 2.94 3.53 5.95
C GLY A 94 4.44 3.60 6.29
N VAL A 95 5.29 3.18 5.36
CA VAL A 95 6.76 3.21 5.51
C VAL A 95 7.37 3.75 4.24
N VAL A 96 8.01 4.91 4.38
CA VAL A 96 8.72 5.59 3.28
C VAL A 96 10.18 5.10 3.25
N ASN A 97 10.67 4.74 2.06
CA ASN A 97 12.09 4.52 1.81
C ASN A 97 12.70 5.81 1.23
N ARG A 98 13.36 6.58 2.08
CA ARG A 98 13.96 7.88 1.71
C ARG A 98 15.09 7.73 0.69
N GLU A 99 15.79 6.60 0.70
CA GLU A 99 16.87 6.33 -0.25
C GLU A 99 16.29 6.10 -1.65
N ALA A 100 15.27 5.24 -1.75
CA ALA A 100 14.56 4.99 -3.01
C ALA A 100 13.88 6.26 -3.56
N GLU A 101 13.34 7.12 -2.69
CA GLU A 101 12.78 8.41 -3.10
C GLU A 101 13.83 9.36 -3.71
N ARG A 102 15.07 9.37 -3.17
CA ARG A 102 16.18 10.16 -3.72
C ARG A 102 16.71 9.59 -5.03
N GLN A 103 16.76 8.27 -5.14
CA GLN A 103 17.30 7.55 -6.29
C GLN A 103 16.34 7.47 -7.48
N SER A 104 15.10 7.95 -7.32
CA SER A 104 14.11 7.98 -8.39
C SER A 104 14.01 9.38 -9.04
N PRO A 105 14.93 9.83 -9.92
CA PRO A 105 14.60 10.81 -10.94
C PRO A 105 14.32 10.08 -12.26
N SER A 106 13.12 10.30 -12.81
CA SER A 106 12.72 10.06 -14.20
C SER A 106 13.25 8.77 -14.90
N GLY A 107 12.37 7.77 -15.00
CA GLY A 107 12.36 6.82 -16.11
C GLY A 107 13.56 5.86 -16.24
N ASN A 108 13.58 4.77 -15.45
CA ASN A 108 14.36 3.59 -15.83
C ASN A 108 13.88 2.25 -15.25
N VAL A 109 12.57 2.09 -14.96
CA VAL A 109 12.04 0.88 -14.29
C VAL A 109 11.71 -0.27 -15.26
N MET A 110 11.85 -0.08 -16.58
CA MET A 110 11.55 -1.12 -17.59
C MET A 110 12.80 -1.71 -18.26
N LYS A 111 13.81 -2.14 -17.49
CA LYS A 111 14.93 -2.91 -18.08
C LYS A 111 15.27 -4.27 -17.44
N ASN A 112 14.66 -4.68 -16.32
CA ASN A 112 15.06 -5.93 -15.66
C ASN A 112 13.89 -6.84 -15.30
N PHE A 113 12.99 -7.08 -16.26
CA PHE A 113 12.15 -8.28 -16.28
C PHE A 113 12.68 -9.18 -17.39
N ASP A 114 13.71 -9.97 -17.09
CA ASP A 114 14.02 -11.15 -17.87
C ASP A 114 13.15 -12.32 -17.35
N PRO A 115 12.68 -13.22 -18.25
CA PRO A 115 11.86 -14.38 -17.91
C PRO A 115 12.56 -15.42 -17.01
#